data_AF-A0A9D7TZT6-F1
#
_entry.id   AF-A0A9D7TZT6-F1
#
_cell.length_a   1.000
_cell.length_b   1.000
_cell.length_c   1.000
_cell.angle_alpha   90.00
_cell.angle_beta   90.00
_cell.angle_gamma   90.00
#
_symmetry.space_group_name_H-M   'P 1'
#
loop_
_entity.id
_entity.type
_entity.pdbx_description
1 polymer ?
#
loop_
_entity_poly.entity_id
_entity_poly.type
_entity_poly.pdbx_seq_one_letter_code
_entity_poly.pdbx_strand_id
1 'polypeptide(L)'
;MQIKDKKTAGQKMVKKMSLETKWRLTSISSYVVLALGLIFFNESFFRLRGGYDTTTWLFFGVISSMIFFFGLAIFGKSIIYKSEIRSKKIWKEKQKALKKRKIEFKTANEKLTIQKNPQS
;
A
#
# COMPACT_ATOMS: atom_id res chain seq x y z
N MET A 1 -34.28 -1.42 14.79
CA MET A 1 -34.23 -1.63 13.32
C MET A 1 -32.76 -1.74 12.92
N GLN A 2 -32.24 -2.95 12.72
CA GLN A 2 -30.84 -3.18 12.35
C GLN A 2 -30.70 -2.89 10.85
N ILE A 3 -30.28 -1.67 10.49
CA ILE A 3 -29.92 -1.34 9.11
C ILE A 3 -28.61 -2.08 8.86
N LYS A 4 -28.70 -3.32 8.34
CA LYS A 4 -27.53 -4.03 7.79
C LYS A 4 -27.00 -3.14 6.68
N ASP A 5 -25.91 -2.42 6.93
CA ASP A 5 -25.15 -1.68 5.94
C ASP A 5 -24.74 -2.63 4.81
N LYS A 6 -25.61 -2.73 3.80
CA LYS A 6 -25.42 -3.57 2.63
C LYS A 6 -24.32 -2.89 1.82
N LYS A 7 -23.06 -3.24 2.14
CA LYS A 7 -21.86 -2.68 1.51
C LYS A 7 -22.09 -2.48 0.01
N THR A 8 -21.99 -1.23 -0.43
CA THR A 8 -22.24 -0.82 -1.81
C THR A 8 -21.34 -1.61 -2.75
N ALA A 9 -21.82 -1.96 -3.95
CA ALA A 9 -21.12 -2.84 -4.87
C ALA A 9 -19.66 -2.40 -5.15
N GLY A 10 -19.41 -1.09 -5.22
CA GLY A 10 -18.06 -0.53 -5.35
C GLY A 10 -17.11 -0.84 -4.18
N GLN A 11 -17.60 -0.83 -2.93
CA GLN A 11 -16.79 -1.22 -1.76
C GLN A 11 -16.43 -2.72 -1.79
N LYS A 12 -17.29 -3.56 -2.37
CA LYS A 12 -17.00 -4.99 -2.55
C LYS A 12 -15.90 -5.22 -3.59
N MET A 13 -15.88 -4.43 -4.67
CA MET A 13 -14.80 -4.45 -5.67
C MET A 13 -13.46 -4.04 -5.08
N VAL A 14 -13.39 -2.90 -4.39
CA VAL A 14 -12.15 -2.45 -3.73
C VAL A 14 -11.68 -3.48 -2.70
N LYS A 15 -12.58 -4.18 -2.01
CA LYS A 15 -12.20 -5.20 -1.03
C LYS A 15 -11.63 -6.49 -1.65
N LYS A 16 -12.03 -6.84 -2.88
CA LYS A 16 -11.48 -7.99 -3.63
C LYS A 16 -10.17 -7.70 -4.35
N MET A 17 -9.80 -6.42 -4.49
CA MET A 17 -8.60 -6.02 -5.22
C MET A 17 -7.33 -6.38 -4.45
N SER A 18 -6.33 -6.92 -5.15
CA SER A 18 -5.06 -7.31 -4.53
C SER A 18 -4.39 -6.09 -3.88
N LEU A 19 -3.75 -6.30 -2.73
CA LEU A 19 -3.00 -5.24 -2.05
C LEU A 19 -1.93 -4.64 -2.97
N GLU A 20 -1.33 -5.45 -3.85
CA GLU A 20 -0.32 -5.01 -4.81
C GLU A 20 -0.90 -4.03 -5.84
N THR A 21 -2.09 -4.31 -6.37
CA THR A 21 -2.75 -3.42 -7.33
C THR A 21 -3.17 -2.11 -6.66
N LYS A 22 -3.67 -2.17 -5.41
CA LYS A 22 -3.95 -0.95 -4.63
C LYS A 22 -2.69 -0.14 -4.41
N TRP A 23 -1.58 -0.77 -4.04
CA TRP A 23 -0.31 -0.10 -3.83
C TRP A 23 0.19 0.60 -5.11
N ARG A 24 0.13 -0.08 -6.27
CA ARG A 24 0.54 0.50 -7.55
C ARG A 24 -0.33 1.69 -7.93
N LEU A 25 -1.66 1.55 -7.87
CA LEU A 25 -2.57 2.66 -8.17
C LEU A 25 -2.35 3.85 -7.23
N THR A 26 -2.21 3.61 -5.93
CA THR A 26 -2.03 4.69 -4.95
C THR A 26 -0.70 5.40 -5.18
N SER A 27 0.38 4.66 -5.48
CA SER A 27 1.69 5.23 -5.81
C SER A 27 1.64 6.08 -7.08
N ILE A 28 1.08 5.54 -8.16
CA ILE A 28 0.98 6.23 -9.45
C ILE A 28 0.11 7.48 -9.29
N SER A 29 -1.04 7.36 -8.63
CA SER A 29 -1.94 8.48 -8.36
C SER A 29 -1.25 9.58 -7.55
N SER A 30 -0.53 9.23 -6.48
CA SER A 30 0.22 10.24 -5.70
C SER A 30 1.30 10.93 -6.51
N TYR A 31 1.98 10.21 -7.41
CA TYR A 31 3.01 10.80 -8.26
C TYR A 31 2.42 11.79 -9.26
N VAL A 32 1.26 11.47 -9.85
CA VAL A 32 0.53 12.37 -10.73
C VAL A 32 0.11 13.64 -9.98
N VAL A 33 -0.43 13.52 -8.77
CA VAL A 33 -0.84 14.68 -7.97
C VAL A 33 0.36 15.55 -7.59
N LEU A 34 1.51 14.95 -7.22
CA LEU A 34 2.74 15.69 -6.95
C LEU A 34 3.25 16.43 -8.18
N ALA A 35 3.26 15.77 -9.34
CA ALA A 35 3.68 16.37 -10.60
C ALA A 35 2.78 17.56 -10.99
N LEU A 36 1.45 17.41 -10.82
CA LEU A 36 0.52 18.53 -11.02
C LEU A 36 0.82 19.69 -10.07
N GLY A 37 1.06 19.42 -8.78
CA GLY A 37 1.44 20.44 -7.81
C GLY A 37 2.67 21.25 -8.24
N LEU A 38 3.70 20.58 -8.78
CA LEU A 38 4.92 21.20 -9.30
C LEU A 38 4.68 22.02 -10.58
N ILE A 39 3.81 21.56 -11.47
CA ILE A 39 3.45 22.33 -12.68
C ILE A 39 2.76 23.64 -12.28
N PHE A 40 1.81 23.59 -11.34
CA PHE A 40 1.17 24.80 -10.81
C PHE A 40 2.17 25.71 -10.09
N PHE A 41 3.16 25.15 -9.39
CA PHE A 41 4.22 25.93 -8.76
C PHE A 41 5.06 26.69 -9.80
N ASN A 42 5.44 26.02 -10.89
CA ASN A 42 6.23 26.62 -11.96
C ASN A 42 5.46 27.73 -12.70
N GLU A 43 4.18 27.49 -12.98
CA GLU A 43 3.28 28.48 -13.59
C GLU A 43 3.13 29.73 -12.70
N SER A 44 3.03 29.54 -11.38
CA SER A 44 3.01 30.63 -10.41
C SER A 44 4.29 31.46 -10.50
N PHE A 45 5.44 30.80 -10.52
CA PHE A 45 6.74 31.46 -10.57
C PHE A 45 6.96 32.23 -11.89
N PHE A 46 6.46 31.71 -13.01
CA PHE A 46 6.49 32.41 -14.28
C PHE A 46 5.65 33.70 -14.26
N ARG A 47 4.46 33.65 -13.64
CA ARG A 47 3.58 34.82 -13.47
C ARG A 47 4.17 35.90 -12.57
N LEU A 48 4.94 35.50 -11.54
CA LEU A 48 5.68 36.45 -10.70
C LEU A 48 6.72 37.24 -11.51
N ARG A 49 7.46 36.56 -12.40
CA ARG A 49 8.43 37.22 -13.29
C ARG A 49 7.77 38.09 -14.35
N GLY A 50 6.55 37.76 -14.75
CA GLY A 50 5.76 38.51 -15.73
C GLY A 50 5.15 39.82 -15.21
N GLY A 51 5.37 40.19 -13.95
CA GLY A 51 4.88 41.46 -13.39
C GLY A 51 3.40 41.45 -12.97
N TYR A 52 2.78 40.28 -12.80
CA TYR A 52 1.40 40.17 -12.31
C TYR A 52 1.29 40.46 -10.82
N ASP A 53 0.06 40.83 -10.40
CA ASP A 53 -0.28 41.18 -9.02
C ASP A 53 0.22 40.15 -8.00
N THR A 54 0.91 40.62 -6.96
CA THR A 54 1.59 39.78 -5.97
C THR A 54 0.61 38.89 -5.21
N THR A 55 -0.63 39.36 -5.05
CA THR A 55 -1.74 38.62 -4.44
C THR A 55 -2.09 37.36 -5.24
N THR A 56 -2.10 37.47 -6.58
CA THR A 56 -2.42 36.35 -7.46
C THR A 56 -1.32 35.28 -7.39
N TRP A 57 -0.06 35.71 -7.36
CA TRP A 57 1.07 34.80 -7.18
C TRP A 57 0.98 34.03 -5.86
N LEU A 58 0.70 34.73 -4.76
CA LEU A 58 0.65 34.13 -3.43
C LEU A 58 -0.52 33.13 -3.32
N PHE A 59 -1.66 33.44 -3.92
CA PHE A 59 -2.82 32.55 -3.97
C PHE A 59 -2.51 31.24 -4.73
N PHE A 60 -1.91 31.35 -5.92
CA PHE A 60 -1.51 30.18 -6.71
C PHE A 60 -0.39 29.38 -6.03
N GLY A 61 0.54 30.05 -5.35
CA GLY A 61 1.57 29.42 -4.53
C GLY A 61 0.99 28.57 -3.40
N VAL A 62 0.02 29.12 -2.64
CA VAL A 62 -0.65 28.39 -1.56
C VAL A 62 -1.43 27.19 -2.08
N ILE A 63 -2.16 27.35 -3.19
CA ILE A 63 -2.90 26.24 -3.82
C ILE A 63 -1.93 25.15 -4.27
N SER A 64 -0.84 25.53 -4.94
CA SER A 64 0.19 24.59 -5.38
C SER A 64 0.80 23.82 -4.20
N SER A 65 1.16 24.52 -3.11
CA SER A 65 1.67 23.89 -1.90
C SER A 65 0.65 22.93 -1.28
N MET A 66 -0.63 23.30 -1.21
CA MET A 66 -1.69 22.41 -0.74
C MET A 66 -1.76 21.12 -1.58
N ILE A 67 -1.77 21.25 -2.91
CA ILE A 67 -1.81 20.09 -3.83
C ILE A 67 -0.58 19.20 -3.64
N PHE A 68 0.61 19.81 -3.49
CA PHE A 68 1.85 19.09 -3.26
C PHE A 68 1.81 18.30 -1.94
N PHE A 69 1.45 18.93 -0.82
CA PHE A 69 1.33 18.24 0.46
C PHE A 69 0.25 17.17 0.45
N PHE A 70 -0.85 17.39 -0.28
CA PHE A 70 -1.90 16.40 -0.46
C PHE A 70 -1.39 15.16 -1.21
N GLY A 71 -0.65 15.36 -2.30
CA GLY A 71 0.03 14.28 -3.03
C GLY A 71 0.99 13.50 -2.13
N LEU A 72 1.73 14.19 -1.27
CA LEU A 72 2.66 13.60 -0.31
C LEU A 72 1.92 12.75 0.75
N ALA A 73 0.79 13.23 1.27
CA ALA A 73 -0.03 12.49 2.22
C ALA A 73 -0.59 11.19 1.62
N ILE A 74 -1.02 11.22 0.35
CA ILE A 74 -1.47 10.02 -0.39
C ILE A 74 -0.29 9.07 -0.63
N PHE A 75 0.90 9.59 -0.92
CA PHE A 75 2.11 8.77 -1.05
C PHE A 75 2.44 8.01 0.25
N GLY A 76 2.27 8.66 1.41
CA GLY A 76 2.44 8.01 2.72
C GLY A 76 1.52 6.79 2.91
N LYS A 77 0.25 6.88 2.48
CA LYS A 77 -0.70 5.74 2.47
C LYS A 77 -0.19 4.60 1.58
N SER A 78 0.45 4.93 0.47
CA SER A 78 1.06 3.93 -0.40
C SER A 78 2.20 3.16 0.28
N ILE A 79 3.09 3.84 1.01
CA ILE A 79 4.18 3.18 1.74
C ILE A 79 3.64 2.16 2.75
N ILE A 80 2.53 2.48 3.43
CA ILE A 80 1.87 1.57 4.37
C ILE A 80 1.39 0.30 3.64
N TYR A 81 0.78 0.43 2.46
CA TYR A 81 0.37 -0.75 1.67
C TYR A 81 1.56 -1.61 1.25
N LYS A 82 2.71 -1.01 0.88
CA LYS A 82 3.95 -1.75 0.58
C LYS A 82 4.45 -2.54 1.79
N SER A 83 4.42 -1.90 2.97
CA SER A 83 4.81 -2.53 4.23
C SER A 83 3.90 -3.73 4.56
N GLU A 84 2.59 -3.57 4.39
CA GLU A 84 1.62 -4.63 4.67
C GLU A 84 1.77 -5.83 3.71
N ILE A 85 2.08 -5.58 2.43
CA ILE A 85 2.42 -6.64 1.45
C ILE A 85 3.66 -7.42 1.93
N ARG A 86 4.73 -6.71 2.31
CA ARG A 86 5.97 -7.33 2.79
C ARG A 86 5.72 -8.15 4.05
N SER A 87 4.97 -7.63 5.01
CA SER A 87 4.61 -8.34 6.24
C SER A 87 3.82 -9.61 5.97
N LYS A 88 2.85 -9.58 5.04
CA LYS A 88 2.08 -10.76 4.63
C LYS A 88 2.95 -11.82 3.95
N LYS A 89 3.93 -11.41 3.13
CA LYS A 89 4.89 -12.32 2.50
C LYS A 89 5.73 -13.04 3.55
N ILE A 90 6.32 -12.29 4.49
CA ILE A 90 7.13 -12.84 5.58
C ILE A 90 6.31 -13.80 6.44
N TRP A 91 5.06 -13.45 6.77
CA TRP A 91 4.19 -14.32 7.56
C TRP A 91 3.89 -15.65 6.86
N LYS A 92 3.59 -15.62 5.55
CA LYS A 92 3.37 -16.83 4.76
C LYS A 92 4.61 -17.70 4.68
N GLU A 93 5.79 -17.10 4.52
CA GLU A 93 7.07 -17.82 4.49
C GLU A 93 7.35 -18.50 5.85
N LYS A 94 7.12 -17.80 6.96
CA LYS A 94 7.22 -18.38 8.31
C LYS A 94 6.26 -19.55 8.51
N GLN A 95 4.99 -19.43 8.08
CA GLN A 95 4.04 -20.53 8.17
C GLN A 95 4.45 -21.75 7.32
N LYS A 96 4.99 -21.54 6.12
CA LYS A 96 5.51 -22.64 5.29
C LYS A 96 6.70 -23.34 5.97
N ALA A 97 7.62 -22.58 6.57
CA ALA A 97 8.75 -23.14 7.30
C ALA A 97 8.30 -23.97 8.52
N LEU A 98 7.31 -23.49 9.26
CA LEU A 98 6.73 -24.23 10.40
C LEU A 98 6.02 -25.51 9.95
N LYS A 99 5.29 -25.48 8.83
CA LYS A 99 4.66 -26.68 8.28
C LYS A 99 5.69 -27.72 7.84
N LYS A 100 6.77 -27.30 7.16
CA LYS A 100 7.86 -28.21 6.77
C LYS A 100 8.50 -28.87 7.99
N ARG A 101 8.84 -28.09 9.01
CA ARG A 101 9.36 -28.64 10.28
C ARG A 101 8.41 -29.64 10.92
N LYS A 102 7.11 -29.36 10.97
CA LYS A 102 6.12 -30.33 11.51
C LYS A 102 6.09 -31.65 10.73
N ILE A 103 6.25 -31.59 9.41
CA ILE A 103 6.30 -32.79 8.55
C ILE A 103 7.59 -33.56 8.84
N GLU A 104 8.74 -32.89 8.87
CA GLU A 104 10.04 -33.49 9.19
C GLU A 104 10.02 -34.17 10.58
N PHE A 105 9.46 -33.49 11.60
CA PHE A 105 9.30 -34.06 12.93
C PHE A 105 8.36 -35.28 12.95
N LYS A 106 7.25 -35.26 12.20
CA LYS A 106 6.37 -36.42 12.07
C LYS A 106 7.10 -37.61 11.43
N THR A 107 7.80 -37.37 10.31
CA THR A 107 8.55 -38.40 9.60
C THR A 107 9.70 -38.96 10.45
N ALA A 108 10.37 -38.12 11.25
CA ALA A 108 11.39 -38.59 12.20
C ALA A 108 10.80 -39.45 13.32
N ASN A 109 9.65 -39.06 13.88
CA ASN A 109 8.98 -39.83 14.93
C ASN A 109 8.42 -41.17 14.42
N GLU A 110 7.94 -41.20 13.18
CA GLU A 110 7.48 -42.41 12.49
C GLU A 110 8.63 -43.40 12.26
N LYS A 111 9.81 -42.90 11.85
CA LYS A 111 11.02 -43.73 11.75
C LYS A 111 11.49 -44.28 13.11
N LEU A 112 11.40 -43.48 14.16
CA LEU A 112 11.74 -43.91 15.54
C LEU A 112 10.75 -44.95 16.07
N THR A 113 9.47 -44.90 15.67
CA THR A 113 8.47 -45.92 16.05
C THR A 113 8.65 -47.23 15.28
N ILE A 114 9.01 -47.17 14.00
CA ILE A 114 9.37 -48.36 13.20
C ILE A 114 10.63 -49.02 13.75
N GLN A 115 11.64 -48.24 14.17
CA GLN A 115 12.87 -48.78 14.76
C GLN A 115 12.66 -49.35 16.17
N LYS A 116 11.64 -48.90 16.91
CA LYS A 116 11.26 -49.45 18.23
C LYS A 116 10.42 -50.73 18.15
N ASN A 117 9.86 -51.05 16.98
CA ASN A 117 9.09 -52.28 16.75
C ASN A 117 9.71 -53.16 15.65
N PRO A 118 10.99 -53.58 15.77
CA PRO A 118 11.50 -54.64 14.93
C PRO A 118 10.95 -55.96 15.50
N GLN A 119 10.32 -56.77 14.65
CA GLN A 119 9.81 -58.13 14.91
C GLN A 119 8.31 -58.23 15.25
N SER A 120 7.55 -58.53 14.20
CA SER A 120 6.94 -59.86 14.06
C SER A 120 7.51 -60.52 12.81
#